data_AF-A0A1V5VRM2-F1
#
_entry.id   AF-A0A1V5VRM2-F1
#
_cell.length_a   1.000
_cell.length_b   1.000
_cell.length_c   1.000
_cell.angle_alpha   90.00
_cell.angle_beta   90.00
_cell.angle_gamma   90.00
#
_symmetry.space_group_name_H-M   'P 1'
#
loop_
_entity.id
_entity.type
_entity.pdbx_description
1 polymer ?
#
loop_
_entity_poly.entity_id
_entity_poly.type
_entity_poly.pdbx_seq_one_letter_code
_entity_poly.pdbx_strand_id
1 'polypeptide(L)'
;MLPKQYRLHDYQEIERVKKEGKLSQSPLFGVLILEKTGQSVSLSVPPRFAFIVSKKVSIKATERNRIKRVLSESVRSLLPAIKPDIDGIFLGKRGIIGKKRTEIEPELENIFRKAKLLREF
;
A
#
# COMPACT_ATOMS: atom_id res chain seq x y z
N MET A 1 -4.30 2.98 -12.43
CA MET A 1 -2.94 2.66 -11.94
C MET A 1 -2.33 3.91 -11.31
N LEU A 2 -1.45 3.73 -10.32
CA LEU A 2 -0.78 4.84 -9.62
C LEU A 2 0.27 5.55 -10.49
N PRO A 3 0.38 6.89 -10.44
CA PRO A 3 1.47 7.64 -11.10
C PRO A 3 2.85 7.17 -10.65
N LYS A 4 3.88 7.38 -11.48
CA LYS A 4 5.24 6.83 -11.24
C LYS A 4 5.83 7.31 -9.90
N GLN A 5 5.57 8.56 -9.51
CA GLN A 5 6.06 9.13 -8.25
C GLN A 5 5.53 8.45 -6.99
N TYR A 6 4.37 7.78 -7.07
CA TYR A 6 3.77 7.05 -5.93
C TYR A 6 4.04 5.53 -6.01
N ARG A 7 4.93 5.08 -6.91
CA ARG A 7 5.23 3.66 -7.11
C ARG A 7 6.59 3.30 -6.55
N LEU A 8 6.59 2.38 -5.58
CA LEU A 8 7.80 1.74 -5.06
C LEU A 8 8.15 0.58 -5.99
N HIS A 9 9.25 0.71 -6.74
CA HIS A 9 9.68 -0.25 -7.75
C HIS A 9 11.12 -0.72 -7.58
N ASP A 10 11.93 0.03 -6.83
CA ASP A 10 13.31 -0.34 -6.55
C ASP A 10 13.38 -1.60 -5.69
N TYR A 11 14.21 -2.55 -6.10
CA TYR A 11 14.31 -3.85 -5.43
C TYR A 11 14.91 -3.71 -4.01
N GLN A 12 15.95 -2.89 -3.84
CA GLN A 12 16.60 -2.68 -2.56
C GLN A 12 15.65 -1.99 -1.58
N GLU A 13 14.89 -1.00 -2.05
CA GLU A 13 13.88 -0.33 -1.22
C GLU A 13 12.73 -1.29 -0.84
N ILE A 14 12.26 -2.12 -1.78
CA ILE A 14 11.25 -3.15 -1.48
C ILE A 14 11.77 -4.15 -0.44
N GLU A 15 13.02 -4.58 -0.56
CA GLU A 15 13.64 -5.50 0.40
C GLU A 15 13.78 -4.85 1.77
N ARG A 16 14.18 -3.58 1.82
CA ARG A 16 14.26 -2.79 3.05
C ARG A 16 12.91 -2.70 3.76
N VAL A 17 11.84 -2.35 3.05
CA VAL A 17 10.48 -2.28 3.62
C VAL A 17 10.01 -3.66 4.10
N LYS A 18 10.43 -4.76 3.45
CA LYS A 18 10.12 -6.11 3.94
C LYS A 18 10.84 -6.47 5.24
N LYS A 19 12.04 -5.95 5.46
CA LYS A 19 12.85 -6.23 6.66
C LYS A 19 12.49 -5.31 7.83
N GLU A 20 12.35 -4.01 7.57
CA GLU A 20 12.20 -2.97 8.59
C GLU A 20 10.74 -2.49 8.75
N GLY A 21 9.87 -2.77 7.78
CA GLY A 21 8.51 -2.26 7.75
C GLY A 21 7.62 -2.88 8.82
N LYS A 22 6.79 -2.03 9.44
CA LYS A 22 5.76 -2.47 10.39
C LYS A 22 4.59 -3.09 9.63
N LEU A 23 4.21 -4.29 10.04
CA LEU A 23 3.15 -5.05 9.39
C LEU A 23 1.78 -4.75 10.03
N SER A 24 0.86 -4.26 9.22
CA SER A 24 -0.56 -4.14 9.57
C SER A 24 -1.38 -5.14 8.76
N GLN A 25 -2.25 -5.89 9.45
CA GLN A 25 -3.01 -6.99 8.85
C GLN A 25 -4.50 -6.63 8.77
N SER A 26 -5.11 -6.95 7.63
CA SER A 26 -6.55 -7.00 7.40
C SER A 26 -6.95 -8.40 6.91
N PRO A 27 -8.23 -8.79 6.98
CA PRO A 27 -8.75 -10.00 6.32
C PRO A 27 -8.49 -10.02 4.80
N LEU A 28 -8.52 -8.86 4.15
CA LEU A 28 -8.39 -8.69 2.69
C LEU A 28 -6.94 -8.55 2.23
N PHE A 29 -6.09 -7.86 3.00
CA PHE A 29 -4.69 -7.61 2.65
C PHE A 29 -3.81 -7.44 3.89
N GLY A 30 -2.50 -7.59 3.71
CA GLY A 30 -1.50 -7.06 4.63
C GLY A 30 -0.83 -5.82 4.04
N VAL A 31 -0.39 -4.90 4.88
CA VAL A 31 0.43 -3.76 4.44
C VAL A 31 1.66 -3.65 5.34
N LEU A 32 2.83 -3.63 4.73
CA LEU A 32 4.10 -3.29 5.39
C LEU A 32 4.35 -1.81 5.17
N ILE A 33 4.68 -1.08 6.23
CA ILE A 33 4.86 0.37 6.20
C ILE A 33 6.21 0.70 6.82
N LEU A 34 7.03 1.45 6.08
CA LEU A 34 8.28 2.02 6.57
C LEU A 34 8.23 3.54 6.42
N GLU A 35 8.35 4.23 7.55
CA GLU A 35 8.51 5.68 7.58
C GLU A 35 9.99 6.01 7.36
N LYS A 36 10.28 6.91 6.42
CA LYS A 36 11.62 7.40 6.15
C LYS A 36 11.93 8.55 7.11
N THR A 37 12.30 8.23 8.34
CA THR A 37 12.76 9.23 9.31
C THR A 37 14.12 9.78 8.89
N GLY A 38 14.24 11.09 8.67
CA GLY A 38 15.56 11.75 8.53
C GLY A 38 15.94 12.31 7.16
N GLN A 39 15.00 12.49 6.21
CA GLN A 39 15.27 13.37 5.08
C GLN A 39 15.10 14.83 5.52
N SER A 40 16.20 15.58 5.38
CA SER A 40 16.30 17.00 5.70
C SER A 40 15.10 17.78 5.15
N VAL A 41 14.59 18.70 5.96
CA VAL A 41 13.36 19.51 5.87
C VAL A 41 13.06 20.19 4.51
N SER A 42 13.91 20.08 3.49
CA SER A 42 13.75 20.74 2.19
C SER A 42 12.99 19.97 1.10
N LEU A 43 12.84 18.63 1.17
CA LEU A 43 12.16 17.87 0.11
C LEU A 43 11.36 16.67 0.66
N SER A 44 10.08 16.88 0.97
CA SER A 44 9.16 15.78 1.31
C SER A 44 8.92 14.90 0.08
N VAL A 45 9.21 13.60 0.18
CA VAL A 45 8.98 12.65 -0.92
C VAL A 45 7.52 12.18 -0.87
N PRO A 46 6.81 12.11 -2.01
CA PRO A 46 5.46 11.56 -2.04
C PRO A 46 5.44 10.10 -1.53
N PRO A 47 4.36 9.66 -0.87
CA PRO A 47 4.28 8.29 -0.37
C PRO A 47 4.31 7.29 -1.53
N ARG A 48 5.08 6.20 -1.40
CA ARG A 48 5.31 5.24 -2.48
C ARG A 48 4.82 3.86 -2.10
N PHE A 49 4.15 3.19 -3.04
CA PHE A 49 3.51 1.91 -2.79
C PHE A 49 3.88 0.85 -3.82
N ALA A 50 4.10 -0.38 -3.33
CA ALA A 50 4.18 -1.58 -4.16
C ALA A 50 2.98 -2.50 -3.88
N PHE A 51 2.49 -3.19 -4.91
CA PHE A 51 1.37 -4.13 -4.77
C PHE A 51 1.83 -5.52 -5.20
N ILE A 52 1.95 -6.41 -4.23
CA ILE A 52 2.41 -7.79 -4.42
C ILE A 52 1.23 -8.73 -4.18
N VAL A 53 0.91 -9.52 -5.19
CA VAL A 53 -0.10 -10.59 -5.12
C VAL A 53 0.55 -11.89 -5.55
N SER A 54 0.74 -12.80 -4.59
CA SER A 54 1.41 -14.08 -4.80
C SER A 54 0.54 -15.06 -5.59
N LYS A 55 1.17 -16.04 -6.26
CA LYS A 55 0.47 -17.16 -6.91
C LYS A 55 -0.38 -17.99 -5.91
N LYS A 56 -0.04 -17.97 -4.62
CA LYS A 56 -0.82 -18.61 -3.54
C LYS A 56 -2.23 -18.01 -3.36
N VAL A 57 -2.40 -16.74 -3.76
CA VAL A 57 -3.68 -16.02 -3.69
C VAL A 57 -4.59 -16.48 -4.83
N SER A 58 -4.08 -16.38 -6.05
CA SER A 58 -4.73 -16.94 -7.24
C SER A 58 -3.66 -17.34 -8.27
N ILE A 59 -3.89 -18.48 -8.91
CA ILE A 59 -3.08 -18.96 -10.03
C ILE A 59 -3.30 -18.06 -11.25
N LYS A 60 -4.53 -17.55 -11.44
CA LYS A 60 -4.90 -16.74 -12.60
C LYS A 60 -4.25 -15.35 -12.53
N ALA A 61 -3.44 -15.03 -13.54
CA ALA A 61 -2.77 -13.73 -13.63
C ALA A 61 -3.77 -12.57 -13.74
N THR A 62 -4.91 -12.79 -14.41
CA THR A 62 -5.99 -11.80 -14.56
C THR A 62 -6.59 -11.40 -13.22
N GLU A 63 -6.85 -12.36 -12.33
CA GLU A 63 -7.33 -12.09 -10.97
C GLU A 63 -6.29 -11.32 -10.15
N ARG A 64 -5.03 -11.75 -10.17
CA ARG A 64 -3.95 -11.02 -9.46
C ARG A 64 -3.81 -9.58 -9.97
N ASN A 65 -3.94 -9.37 -11.27
CA ASN A 65 -3.90 -8.05 -11.87
C ASN A 65 -5.13 -7.21 -11.51
N ARG A 66 -6.32 -7.80 -11.46
CA ARG A 66 -7.53 -7.13 -10.95
C ARG A 66 -7.33 -6.69 -9.51
N ILE A 67 -6.82 -7.56 -8.63
CA ILE A 67 -6.55 -7.24 -7.22
C ILE A 67 -5.59 -6.05 -7.12
N LYS A 68 -4.46 -6.08 -7.84
CA LYS A 68 -3.51 -4.97 -7.89
C LYS A 68 -4.17 -3.67 -8.36
N ARG A 69 -5.03 -3.73 -9.39
CA ARG A 69 -5.76 -2.57 -9.89
C ARG A 69 -6.69 -1.99 -8.82
N VAL A 70 -7.53 -2.83 -8.22
CA VAL A 70 -8.50 -2.36 -7.21
C VAL A 70 -7.78 -1.75 -6.00
N LEU A 71 -6.75 -2.42 -5.46
CA LEU A 71 -5.92 -1.87 -4.38
C LEU A 71 -5.26 -0.54 -4.77
N SER A 72 -4.69 -0.45 -5.98
CA SER A 72 -4.04 0.77 -6.44
C SER A 72 -5.01 1.94 -6.57
N GLU A 73 -6.25 1.70 -6.98
CA GLU A 73 -7.28 2.73 -7.08
C GLU A 73 -7.80 3.14 -5.70
N SER A 74 -7.97 2.19 -4.76
CA SER A 74 -8.30 2.49 -3.36
C SER A 74 -7.22 3.31 -2.66
N VAL A 75 -5.94 3.06 -2.93
CA VAL A 75 -4.85 3.90 -2.39
C VAL A 75 -4.84 5.27 -3.06
N ARG A 76 -5.11 5.33 -4.37
CA ARG A 76 -5.12 6.57 -5.15
C ARG A 76 -6.10 7.59 -4.58
N SER A 77 -7.28 7.17 -4.11
CA SER A 77 -8.27 8.07 -3.52
C SER A 77 -7.84 8.66 -2.18
N LEU A 78 -6.99 7.96 -1.43
CA LEU A 78 -6.49 8.40 -0.13
C LEU A 78 -5.15 9.15 -0.19
N LEU A 79 -4.46 9.17 -1.35
CA LEU A 79 -3.17 9.85 -1.54
C LEU A 79 -3.09 11.27 -0.93
N PRO A 80 -4.09 12.16 -1.10
CA PRO A 80 -4.00 13.51 -0.55
C PRO A 80 -3.94 13.54 0.99
N ALA A 81 -4.54 12.54 1.64
CA ALA A 81 -4.60 12.45 3.09
C ALA A 81 -3.41 11.67 3.68
N ILE A 82 -2.57 11.01 2.88
CA ILE A 82 -1.45 10.22 3.39
C ILE A 82 -0.25 11.12 3.68
N LYS A 83 0.45 10.85 4.79
CA LYS A 83 1.71 11.51 5.15
C LYS A 83 2.77 11.28 4.06
N PRO A 84 3.66 12.26 3.83
CA PRO A 84 4.79 12.05 2.92
C PRO A 84 5.81 11.08 3.57
N ASP A 85 6.86 10.76 2.83
CA ASP A 85 8.03 10.03 3.35
C ASP A 85 7.71 8.62 3.88
N ILE A 86 6.71 7.98 3.26
CA ILE A 86 6.30 6.60 3.57
C ILE A 86 6.54 5.71 2.37
N ASP A 87 7.14 4.55 2.62
CA ASP A 87 7.13 3.42 1.69
C ASP A 87 6.22 2.31 2.21
N GLY A 88 5.29 1.87 1.35
CA GLY A 88 4.32 0.84 1.68
C GLY A 88 4.35 -0.34 0.71
N ILE A 89 4.19 -1.56 1.23
CA ILE A 89 4.00 -2.77 0.42
C ILE A 89 2.67 -3.42 0.78
N PHE A 90 1.77 -3.49 -0.19
CA PHE A 90 0.54 -4.24 -0.09
C PHE A 90 0.75 -5.70 -0.47
N LEU A 91 0.29 -6.60 0.40
CA LEU A 91 0.27 -8.03 0.24
C LEU A 91 -1.19 -8.48 0.12
N GLY A 92 -1.67 -8.72 -1.10
CA GLY A 92 -3.05 -9.19 -1.29
C GLY A 92 -3.27 -10.59 -0.69
N LYS A 93 -4.41 -10.81 -0.04
CA LYS A 93 -4.82 -12.13 0.48
C LYS A 93 -5.94 -12.73 -0.38
N ARG A 94 -6.31 -13.99 -0.13
CA ARG A 94 -7.43 -14.65 -0.82
C ARG A 94 -8.77 -13.95 -0.58
N GLY A 95 -8.97 -13.33 0.59
CA GLY A 95 -10.22 -12.64 0.94
C GLY A 95 -10.59 -11.47 0.03
N ILE A 96 -9.62 -10.87 -0.68
CA ILE A 96 -9.86 -9.75 -1.60
C ILE A 96 -10.41 -10.17 -2.97
N ILE A 97 -10.43 -11.48 -3.27
CA ILE A 97 -10.95 -11.98 -4.54
C ILE A 97 -12.44 -11.62 -4.64
N GLY A 98 -12.83 -10.99 -5.75
CA GLY A 98 -14.22 -10.56 -6.00
C GLY A 98 -14.61 -9.24 -5.32
N LYS A 99 -13.85 -8.75 -4.34
CA LYS A 99 -14.15 -7.52 -3.61
C LYS A 99 -14.07 -6.27 -4.48
N LYS A 100 -14.96 -5.33 -4.21
CA LYS A 100 -15.01 -4.01 -4.86
C LYS A 100 -14.25 -2.98 -4.04
N ARG A 101 -13.91 -1.85 -4.68
CA ARG A 101 -13.24 -0.70 -4.04
C ARG A 101 -13.98 -0.25 -2.77
N THR A 102 -15.31 -0.18 -2.82
CA THR A 102 -16.17 0.21 -1.70
C THR A 102 -16.06 -0.69 -0.46
N GLU A 103 -15.63 -1.94 -0.63
CA GLU A 103 -15.40 -2.88 0.48
C GLU A 103 -13.97 -2.79 1.02
N ILE A 104 -13.02 -2.32 0.21
CA ILE A 104 -11.59 -2.25 0.54
C ILE A 104 -11.24 -0.91 1.19
N GLU A 105 -11.87 0.18 0.76
CA GLU A 105 -11.61 1.54 1.26
C GLU A 105 -11.80 1.68 2.78
N PRO A 106 -12.88 1.17 3.40
CA PRO A 106 -13.06 1.27 4.85
C PRO A 106 -11.96 0.53 5.63
N GLU A 107 -11.53 -0.64 5.15
CA GLU A 107 -10.44 -1.39 5.78
C GLU A 107 -9.10 -0.67 5.61
N LEU A 108 -8.86 -0.07 4.45
CA LEU A 108 -7.67 0.70 4.16
C LEU A 108 -7.57 1.94 5.04
N GLU A 109 -8.65 2.71 5.16
CA GLU A 109 -8.70 3.88 6.02
C GLU A 109 -8.49 3.51 7.49
N ASN A 110 -9.13 2.44 7.97
CA ASN A 110 -8.96 1.97 9.35
C ASN A 110 -7.50 1.59 9.65
N ILE A 111 -6.83 0.88 8.74
CA ILE A 111 -5.42 0.54 8.91
C ILE A 111 -4.55 1.80 8.90
N PHE A 112 -4.79 2.72 7.98
CA PHE A 112 -3.97 3.93 7.84
C PHE A 112 -4.16 4.87 9.04
N ARG A 113 -5.38 4.96 9.58
CA ARG A 113 -5.68 5.68 10.82
C ARG A 113 -4.98 5.05 12.02
N LYS A 114 -5.05 3.72 12.18
CA LYS A 114 -4.34 2.98 13.24
C LYS A 114 -2.83 3.11 13.16
N ALA A 115 -2.29 3.11 11.95
CA ALA A 115 -0.87 3.31 11.69
C ALA A 115 -0.45 4.80 11.75
N LYS A 116 -1.36 5.73 12.10
CA LYS A 116 -1.12 7.18 12.17
C LYS A 116 -0.52 7.76 10.88
N LEU A 117 -0.89 7.20 9.73
CA LEU A 117 -0.38 7.61 8.41
C LEU A 117 -1.24 8.65 7.72
N LEU A 118 -2.46 8.88 8.22
CA LEU A 118 -3.31 9.96 7.74
C LEU A 118 -2.85 11.28 8.35
N ARG A 119 -2.82 12.33 7.53
CA ARG A 119 -2.73 13.71 7.99
C ARG A 119 -4.08 14.04 8.60
N GLU A 120 -4.11 14.33 9.90
CA GLU A 120 -5.27 15.00 10.50
C GLU A 120 -5.30 16.41 9.90
N PHE A 121 -6.46 16.81 9.37
CA PHE A 121 -6.70 18.16 8.88
C PHE A 121 -6.94 19.10 10.06
#